data_AF-A0A6B2CZM2-F1
#
_entry.id   AF-A0A6B2CZM2-F1
#
_cell.length_a   1.000
_cell.length_b   1.000
_cell.length_c   1.000
_cell.angle_alpha   90.00
_cell.angle_beta   90.00
_cell.angle_gamma   90.00
#
_symmetry.space_group_name_H-M   'P 1'
#
loop_
_entity.id
_entity.type
_entity.pdbx_description
1 polymer ?
#
loop_
_entity_poly.entity_id
_entity_poly.type
_entity_poly.pdbx_seq_one_letter_code
_entity_poly.pdbx_strand_id
1 'polypeptide(L)'
;ATPWSGWPVAKWPIKVARRYLEILENLENNAKFRGLDVERVVVVHAAAHKGIRIPNILPRAFGRATRFDEQTVNVEVVAVELPKEVVPKRYKLNLVKR
;
A
#
# COMPACT_ATOMS: atom_id res chain seq x y z
N ALA A 1 22.23 12.48 0.33
CA ALA A 1 21.47 12.44 1.58
C ALA A 1 20.33 11.45 1.40
N THR A 2 20.29 10.37 2.18
CA THR A 2 19.18 9.41 2.19
C THR A 2 17.87 10.17 2.50
N PRO A 3 16.79 9.98 1.71
CA PRO A 3 15.59 10.81 1.80
C PRO A 3 14.75 10.64 3.08
N TRP A 4 15.10 9.67 3.93
CA TRP A 4 14.40 9.35 5.17
C TRP A 4 15.22 9.78 6.38
N SER A 5 14.98 10.99 6.88
CA SER A 5 15.54 11.43 8.15
C SER A 5 14.93 10.59 9.29
N GLY A 6 15.76 9.97 10.12
CA GLY A 6 15.33 9.22 11.32
C GLY A 6 15.24 7.69 11.19
N TRP A 7 15.45 7.11 10.00
CA TRP A 7 15.42 5.65 9.82
C TRP A 7 16.76 5.13 9.27
N PRO A 8 17.41 4.15 9.92
CA PRO A 8 18.70 3.65 9.46
C PRO A 8 18.61 2.79 8.19
N VAL A 9 17.42 2.24 7.86
CA VAL A 9 17.21 1.35 6.72
C VAL A 9 15.88 1.66 6.03
N ALA A 10 15.89 1.77 4.71
CA ALA A 10 14.68 1.79 3.88
C ALA A 10 14.92 1.01 2.57
N LYS A 11 13.83 0.60 1.91
CA LYS A 11 13.85 -0.11 0.63
C LYS A 11 12.84 0.49 -0.34
N TRP A 12 12.97 0.17 -1.62
CA TRP A 12 12.09 0.60 -2.71
C TRP A 12 11.34 -0.58 -3.33
N PRO A 13 10.25 -1.07 -2.73
CA PRO A 13 9.53 -2.24 -3.23
C PRO A 13 8.63 -1.88 -4.43
N ILE A 14 9.21 -1.82 -5.62
CA ILE A 14 8.56 -1.35 -6.86
C ILE A 14 7.25 -2.12 -7.15
N LYS A 15 7.26 -3.45 -7.01
CA LYS A 15 6.06 -4.30 -7.25
C LYS A 15 4.92 -3.95 -6.28
N VAL A 16 5.24 -3.75 -5.01
CA VAL A 16 4.24 -3.45 -3.96
C VAL A 16 3.69 -2.05 -4.16
N ALA A 17 4.56 -1.06 -4.41
CA ALA A 17 4.15 0.32 -4.65
C ALA A 17 3.15 0.45 -5.81
N ARG A 18 3.40 -0.25 -6.93
CA ARG A 18 2.46 -0.28 -8.07
C ARG A 18 1.09 -0.84 -7.67
N ARG A 19 1.04 -1.94 -6.90
CA ARG A 19 -0.22 -2.53 -6.47
C ARG A 19 -1.00 -1.64 -5.51
N TYR A 20 -0.32 -0.91 -4.63
CA TYR A 20 -0.96 0.09 -3.78
C TYR A 20 -1.49 1.29 -4.58
N LEU A 21 -0.78 1.73 -5.62
CA LEU A 21 -1.27 2.78 -6.50
C LEU A 21 -2.58 2.39 -7.17
N GLU A 22 -2.66 1.17 -7.72
CA GLU A 22 -3.90 0.63 -8.31
C GLU A 22 -5.05 0.58 -7.29
N ILE A 23 -4.77 0.26 -6.02
CA ILE A 23 -5.80 0.26 -4.96
C ILE A 23 -6.28 1.69 -4.68
N LEU A 24 -5.38 2.67 -4.65
CA LEU A 24 -5.72 4.07 -4.39
C LEU A 24 -6.52 4.69 -5.55
N GLU A 25 -6.18 4.37 -6.80
CA GLU A 25 -6.95 4.78 -7.98
C GLU A 25 -8.38 4.22 -7.93
N ASN A 26 -8.53 2.94 -7.56
CA ASN A 26 -9.84 2.34 -7.36
C ASN A 26 -10.62 2.97 -6.21
N LEU A 27 -9.93 3.30 -5.11
CA LEU A 27 -10.53 3.99 -3.97
C LEU A 27 -11.03 5.39 -4.36
N GLU A 28 -10.26 6.13 -5.16
CA GLU A 28 -10.65 7.44 -5.71
C GLU A 28 -11.89 7.31 -6.60
N ASN A 29 -11.90 6.33 -7.52
CA ASN A 29 -13.05 6.09 -8.39
C ASN A 29 -14.32 5.73 -7.59
N ASN A 30 -14.17 4.91 -6.54
CA ASN A 30 -15.27 4.58 -5.63
C ASN A 30 -15.76 5.81 -4.86
N ALA A 31 -14.86 6.69 -4.43
CA ALA A 31 -15.22 7.94 -3.76
C ALA A 31 -15.99 8.89 -4.68
N LYS A 32 -15.54 9.05 -5.93
CA LYS A 32 -16.25 9.82 -6.98
C LYS A 32 -17.63 9.25 -7.24
N PHE A 33 -17.74 7.93 -7.38
CA PHE A 33 -19.01 7.25 -7.59
C PHE A 33 -19.98 7.46 -6.42
N ARG A 34 -19.48 7.50 -5.18
CA ARG A 34 -20.27 7.80 -3.98
C ARG A 34 -20.59 9.30 -3.79
N GLY A 35 -20.08 10.18 -4.65
CA GLY A 35 -20.28 11.63 -4.57
C GLY A 35 -19.50 12.32 -3.45
N LEU A 36 -18.43 11.71 -2.95
CA LEU A 36 -17.54 12.33 -1.96
C LEU A 36 -16.62 13.35 -2.63
N ASP A 37 -16.24 14.39 -1.90
CA ASP A 37 -15.23 15.35 -2.36
C ASP A 37 -13.82 14.75 -2.28
N VAL A 38 -13.30 14.32 -3.43
CA VAL A 38 -12.00 13.63 -3.58
C VAL A 38 -10.84 14.42 -2.98
N GLU A 39 -10.87 15.75 -3.03
CA GLU A 39 -9.79 16.58 -2.48
C GLU A 39 -9.73 16.53 -0.95
N ARG A 40 -10.84 16.13 -0.33
CA ARG A 40 -11.06 16.10 1.12
C ARG A 40 -11.17 14.68 1.67
N VAL A 41 -11.10 13.68 0.80
CA VAL A 41 -11.04 12.26 1.18
C VAL A 41 -9.65 11.93 1.69
N VAL A 42 -9.59 11.35 2.88
CA VAL A 42 -8.35 10.86 3.50
C VAL A 42 -8.48 9.41 3.89
N VAL A 43 -7.40 8.67 3.71
CA VAL A 43 -7.27 7.29 4.18
C VAL A 43 -7.20 7.30 5.71
N VAL A 44 -8.21 6.72 6.35
CA VAL A 44 -8.30 6.62 7.82
C VAL A 44 -7.80 5.28 8.33
N HIS A 45 -7.88 4.24 7.50
CA HIS A 45 -7.44 2.91 7.85
C HIS A 45 -6.77 2.24 6.65
N ALA A 46 -5.63 1.59 6.91
CA ALA A 46 -4.96 0.73 5.97
C ALA A 46 -4.43 -0.48 6.72
N ALA A 47 -4.78 -1.68 6.25
CA ALA A 47 -4.34 -2.93 6.83
C ALA A 47 -3.86 -3.90 5.75
N ALA A 48 -2.95 -4.78 6.13
CA ALA A 48 -2.46 -5.87 5.29
C ALA A 48 -2.56 -7.18 6.08
N HIS A 49 -3.35 -8.12 5.57
CA HIS A 49 -3.56 -9.42 6.17
C HIS A 49 -2.91 -10.51 5.31
N LYS A 50 -2.41 -11.55 5.98
CA LYS A 50 -1.85 -12.71 5.29
C LYS A 50 -2.95 -13.39 4.47
N GLY A 51 -2.73 -13.49 3.17
CA GLY A 51 -3.64 -14.19 2.26
C GLY A 51 -3.36 -15.69 2.21
N ILE A 52 -3.98 -16.34 1.24
CA ILE A 52 -3.75 -17.77 0.97
C ILE A 52 -2.30 -18.00 0.53
N ARG A 53 -1.76 -19.19 0.85
CA ARG A 53 -0.47 -19.63 0.31
C ARG A 53 -0.72 -20.52 -0.89
N ILE A 54 -0.08 -20.23 -2.01
CA ILE A 54 -0.15 -21.08 -3.21
C ILE A 54 0.99 -22.09 -3.08
N PRO A 55 0.68 -23.40 -2.92
CA PRO A 55 1.69 -24.41 -2.65
C PRO A 55 2.59 -24.64 -3.87
N ASN A 56 3.89 -24.62 -3.63
CA ASN A 56 4.90 -24.90 -4.65
C ASN A 56 6.04 -25.71 -4.02
N ILE A 57 6.79 -26.42 -4.86
CA ILE A 57 7.92 -27.24 -4.44
C ILE A 57 9.17 -26.87 -5.23
N LEU A 58 10.31 -26.80 -4.54
CA LEU A 58 11.60 -26.56 -5.17
C LEU A 58 12.49 -27.79 -4.97
N PRO A 59 12.95 -28.44 -6.05
CA PRO A 59 13.87 -29.57 -5.96
C PRO A 59 15.22 -29.12 -5.37
N ARG A 60 15.82 -30.00 -4.59
CA ARG A 60 17.11 -29.83 -3.90
C ARG A 60 18.02 -31.03 -4.22
N ALA A 61 19.30 -30.90 -3.86
CA ALA A 61 20.28 -31.97 -4.03
C ALA A 61 19.86 -33.26 -3.32
N PHE A 62 20.40 -34.40 -3.79
CA PHE A 62 20.11 -35.74 -3.25
C PHE A 62 18.63 -36.12 -3.27
N GLY A 63 17.89 -35.71 -4.32
CA GLY A 63 16.48 -36.06 -4.51
C GLY A 63 15.52 -35.45 -3.49
N ARG A 64 15.99 -34.49 -2.68
CA ARG A 64 15.17 -33.80 -1.67
C ARG A 64 14.31 -32.74 -2.35
N ALA A 65 13.18 -32.41 -1.74
CA ALA A 65 12.33 -31.33 -2.21
C ALA A 65 11.82 -30.53 -1.00
N THR A 66 11.80 -29.20 -1.13
CA THR A 66 11.37 -28.30 -0.05
C THR A 66 10.25 -27.39 -0.51
N ARG A 67 9.36 -27.02 0.41
CA ARG A 67 8.25 -26.10 0.14
C ARG A 67 8.78 -24.73 -0.30
N PHE A 68 8.24 -24.20 -1.40
CA PHE A 68 8.57 -22.88 -1.94
C PHE A 68 7.29 -22.11 -2.30
N ASP A 69 6.35 -22.07 -1.35
CA ASP A 69 5.05 -21.45 -1.60
C ASP A 69 5.17 -19.99 -2.01
N GLU A 70 4.26 -19.58 -2.89
CA GLU A 70 3.97 -18.18 -3.06
C GLU A 70 3.05 -17.69 -1.94
N GLN A 71 3.41 -16.55 -1.34
CA GLN A 71 2.64 -15.92 -0.28
C GLN A 71 1.82 -14.78 -0.88
N THR A 72 0.50 -14.83 -0.71
CA THR A 72 -0.38 -13.72 -1.09
C THR A 72 -0.72 -12.87 0.14
N VAL A 73 -1.17 -11.64 -0.09
CA VAL A 73 -1.53 -10.66 0.95
C VAL A 73 -2.83 -9.99 0.52
N ASN A 74 -3.77 -9.87 1.46
CA ASN A 74 -4.98 -9.08 1.30
C ASN A 74 -4.70 -7.68 1.83
N VAL A 75 -5.02 -6.66 1.06
CA VAL A 75 -4.81 -5.26 1.44
C VAL A 75 -6.16 -4.58 1.51
N GLU A 76 -6.41 -3.92 2.64
CA GLU A 76 -7.65 -3.20 2.91
C GLU A 76 -7.33 -1.73 3.13
N VAL A 77 -8.10 -0.85 2.48
CA VAL A 77 -7.96 0.59 2.59
C VAL A 77 -9.34 1.22 2.73
N VAL A 78 -9.52 2.03 3.76
CA VAL A 78 -10.76 2.77 4.02
C VAL A 78 -10.45 4.25 4.05
N ALA A 79 -11.24 5.01 3.31
CA ALA A 79 -11.17 6.46 3.28
C ALA A 79 -12.52 7.10 3.60
N VAL A 80 -12.45 8.29 4.19
CA VAL A 80 -13.60 9.07 4.65
C VAL A 80 -13.37 10.53 4.24
N GLU A 81 -14.44 11.22 3.86
CA GLU A 81 -14.42 12.66 3.65
C GLU A 81 -14.41 13.38 5.00
N LEU A 82 -13.45 14.27 5.21
CA LEU A 82 -13.40 15.05 6.45
C LEU A 82 -14.49 16.14 6.48
N PRO A 83 -14.91 16.59 7.67
CA PRO A 83 -15.70 17.81 7.83
C PRO A 83 -14.93 19.07 7.40
N LYS A 84 -15.62 20.10 6.89
CA LYS A 84 -15.00 21.34 6.34
C LYS A 84 -14.12 22.09 7.34
N GLU A 85 -14.44 21.95 8.61
CA GLU A 85 -13.73 22.59 9.72
C GLU A 85 -12.39 21.89 10.05
N VAL A 86 -12.28 20.61 9.72
CA VAL A 86 -11.09 19.80 10.02
C VAL A 86 -10.17 19.81 8.81
N VAL A 87 -9.27 20.78 8.76
CA VAL A 87 -8.15 20.76 7.80
C VAL A 87 -7.21 19.60 8.18
N PRO A 88 -6.82 18.72 7.24
CA PRO A 88 -5.79 17.73 7.50
C PRO A 88 -4.54 18.41 8.06
N LYS A 89 -4.09 18.00 9.27
CA LYS A 89 -3.00 18.65 10.02
C LYS A 89 -1.64 18.70 9.29
N ARG A 90 -1.47 18.05 8.14
CA ARG A 90 -0.23 18.05 7.35
C ARG A 90 -0.49 18.04 5.85
N TYR A 91 -0.46 19.21 5.21
CA TYR A 91 -0.04 19.36 3.81
C TYR A 91 1.36 19.96 3.78
N LYS A 92 2.40 19.11 3.82
CA LYS A 92 3.74 19.44 3.30
C LYS A 92 4.38 18.16 2.76
N LEU A 93 3.91 17.70 1.61
CA LEU A 93 4.80 16.96 0.72
C LEU A 93 5.63 18.00 -0.02
N ASN A 94 6.73 18.44 0.60
CA ASN A 94 7.84 19.01 -0.15
C ASN A 94 8.47 17.87 -0.97
N LEU A 95 7.76 17.39 -1.99
CA LEU A 95 8.39 16.58 -3.02
C LEU A 95 9.31 17.55 -3.76
N VAL A 96 10.60 17.38 -3.53
CA VAL A 96 11.68 18.21 -4.07
C VAL A 96 11.42 18.47 -5.56
N LYS A 97 11.24 19.75 -5.93
CA LYS A 97 11.44 20.21 -7.31
C LYS A 97 12.84 19.80 -7.75
N ARG A 98 12.95 18.85 -8.65
CA ARG A 98 14.04 18.71 -9.61
C ARG A 98 13.47 18.18 -10.91
#